data_AF-E9EFM2-F1
#
_entry.id   AF-E9EFM2-F1
#
_cell.length_a   1.000
_cell.length_b   1.000
_cell.length_c   1.000
_cell.angle_alpha   90.00
_cell.angle_beta   90.00
_cell.angle_gamma   90.00
#
_symmetry.space_group_name_H-M   'P 1'
#
loop_
_entity.id
_entity.type
_entity.pdbx_description
1 polymer ?
#
loop_
_entity_poly.entity_id
_entity_poly.type
_entity_poly.pdbx_seq_one_letter_code
_entity_poly.pdbx_strand_id
1 'polypeptide(L)'
;MFGSHAAHRLGSLMPPKGNRPPWTLPAKARYLIYDNRRAAARVGITEYQAPDDLFERAKTQSALRALLFIKANHPKEKLLSAMHFLLHRFWTPPNADVVDESSLRALLAEATEMPGGGAKLFTEADVGRIMDGRAEMKKRLIEDTAMVVESGAFGCPWILATNSKGETQPFFGSDRFFSPVSRHFVVAVISTPTTPRISHFFREFVTNLAMQPELTLIVAATRSMGIGLNGTMPWTGLRKEMQYFARVTTRVPPQVSLLPSPSRTGYAHGNPPGVVKAAPNSVNAVIMGRKTWDSIPAKFRPLKNRLNIIVSRQHSPTLPAEITASEPVRVSSLEQAVEFARTHPTISRVFVMGGGQIYDAALKMDAAKRVLLTSIEREYECDTFFGLDLRGDAARSAGWRRKESDEWRAWTGETGDATMEEGGVGYEWQMWERE
;
A
#
# COMPACT_ATOMS: atom_id res chain seq x y z
N MET A 1 -4.91 -12.26 -17.22
CA MET A 1 -5.99 -13.26 -17.00
C MET A 1 -5.85 -13.79 -15.57
N PHE A 2 -6.65 -13.31 -14.60
CA PHE A 2 -6.55 -13.76 -13.20
C PHE A 2 -7.59 -14.86 -12.96
N GLY A 3 -7.16 -16.12 -13.06
CA GLY A 3 -7.96 -17.27 -12.66
C GLY A 3 -7.86 -17.50 -11.16
N SER A 4 -8.57 -16.72 -10.34
CA SER A 4 -8.76 -17.13 -8.94
C SER A 4 -9.72 -18.32 -8.91
N HIS A 5 -9.18 -19.49 -8.58
CA HIS A 5 -9.96 -20.60 -8.09
C HIS A 5 -10.24 -20.27 -6.62
N ALA A 6 -11.26 -19.46 -6.37
CA ALA A 6 -11.52 -18.87 -5.05
C ALA A 6 -12.52 -19.68 -4.22
N ALA A 7 -13.02 -20.81 -4.74
CA ALA A 7 -14.09 -21.58 -4.15
C ALA A 7 -13.67 -23.05 -4.01
N HIS A 8 -13.14 -23.42 -2.85
CA HIS A 8 -12.75 -24.81 -2.56
C HIS A 8 -13.36 -25.30 -1.26
N ARG A 9 -13.72 -26.58 -1.26
CA ARG A 9 -14.27 -27.22 -0.07
C ARG A 9 -13.13 -27.58 0.88
N LEU A 10 -12.94 -26.81 1.96
CA LEU A 10 -11.88 -27.06 2.95
C LEU A 10 -11.93 -28.48 3.53
N GLY A 11 -13.14 -28.99 3.79
CA GLY A 11 -13.36 -30.35 4.28
C GLY A 11 -12.91 -31.46 3.31
N SER A 12 -12.65 -31.15 2.04
CA SER A 12 -12.11 -32.10 1.06
C SER A 12 -10.58 -32.01 0.93
N LEU A 13 -9.97 -30.90 1.38
CA LEU A 13 -8.52 -30.67 1.28
C LEU A 13 -7.73 -31.31 2.42
N MET A 14 -8.31 -31.43 3.61
CA MET A 14 -7.60 -31.79 4.84
C MET A 14 -7.60 -33.31 5.16
N PRO A 15 -8.72 -34.04 5.04
CA PRO A 15 -8.77 -35.45 5.46
C PRO A 15 -7.87 -36.42 4.67
N PRO A 16 -7.71 -36.32 3.32
CA PRO A 16 -6.94 -37.30 2.56
C PRO A 16 -5.44 -37.31 2.83
N LYS A 17 -4.89 -36.26 3.46
CA LYS A 17 -3.43 -36.07 3.63
C LYS A 17 -2.97 -36.11 5.09
N GLY A 18 -3.83 -36.57 6.01
CA GLY A 18 -3.53 -36.63 7.44
C GLY A 18 -3.37 -35.26 8.12
N ASN A 19 -3.66 -34.17 7.41
CA ASN A 19 -3.52 -32.83 7.96
C ASN A 19 -4.79 -32.42 8.70
N ARG A 20 -4.63 -31.89 9.92
CA ARG A 20 -5.76 -31.44 10.73
C ARG A 20 -5.78 -29.92 10.84
N PRO A 21 -6.96 -29.30 10.86
CA PRO A 21 -7.03 -27.86 11.06
C PRO A 21 -6.33 -27.40 12.34
N PRO A 22 -5.70 -26.20 12.36
CA PRO A 22 -4.91 -25.76 13.50
C PRO A 22 -5.74 -25.62 14.78
N TRP A 23 -7.04 -25.31 14.67
CA TRP A 23 -7.95 -25.24 15.83
C TRP A 23 -8.29 -26.60 16.45
N THR A 24 -7.95 -27.72 15.82
CA THR A 24 -8.18 -29.05 16.42
C THR A 24 -7.17 -29.37 17.53
N LEU A 25 -6.04 -28.64 17.59
CA LEU A 25 -5.08 -28.73 18.70
C LEU A 25 -5.39 -27.62 19.73
N PRO A 26 -5.73 -27.94 20.99
CA PRO A 26 -6.17 -26.94 21.98
C PRO A 26 -5.20 -25.76 22.19
N ALA A 27 -3.90 -26.04 22.15
CA ALA A 27 -2.87 -24.99 22.28
C ALA A 27 -2.92 -23.99 21.10
N LYS A 28 -3.04 -24.49 19.86
CA LYS A 28 -3.16 -23.66 18.66
C LYS A 28 -4.51 -22.94 18.61
N ALA A 29 -5.59 -23.57 19.05
CA ALA A 29 -6.91 -22.93 19.15
C ALA A 29 -6.87 -21.69 20.06
N ARG A 30 -6.27 -21.81 21.25
CA ARG A 30 -6.07 -20.65 22.16
C ARG A 30 -5.20 -19.57 21.54
N TYR A 31 -4.12 -19.95 20.84
CA TYR A 31 -3.25 -18.99 20.16
C TYR A 31 -3.96 -18.22 19.04
N LEU A 32 -4.80 -18.90 18.24
CA LEU A 32 -5.50 -18.31 17.10
C LEU A 32 -6.43 -17.15 17.50
N ILE A 33 -6.95 -17.12 18.73
CA ILE A 33 -7.74 -15.99 19.24
C ILE A 33 -6.93 -14.69 19.18
N TYR A 34 -5.68 -14.72 19.66
CA TYR A 34 -4.79 -13.57 19.62
C TYR A 34 -4.32 -13.26 18.21
N ASP A 35 -3.98 -14.29 17.44
CA ASP A 35 -3.40 -14.10 16.11
C ASP A 35 -4.41 -13.57 15.10
N ASN A 36 -5.65 -14.08 15.11
CA ASN A 36 -6.73 -13.57 14.28
C ASN A 36 -7.03 -12.10 14.59
N ARG A 37 -7.08 -11.71 15.87
CA ARG A 37 -7.28 -10.31 16.27
C ARG A 37 -6.15 -9.41 15.75
N ARG A 38 -4.90 -9.84 15.88
CA ARG A 38 -3.75 -9.09 15.34
C ARG A 38 -3.77 -9.02 13.82
N ALA A 39 -4.08 -10.13 13.15
CA ALA A 39 -4.16 -10.19 11.69
C ALA A 39 -5.26 -9.27 11.14
N ALA A 40 -6.44 -9.27 11.76
CA ALA A 40 -7.54 -8.38 11.41
C ALA A 40 -7.15 -6.90 11.61
N ALA A 41 -6.56 -6.57 12.76
CA ALA A 41 -6.10 -5.20 13.05
C ALA A 41 -5.07 -4.68 12.04
N ARG A 42 -4.13 -5.53 11.58
CA ARG A 42 -3.11 -5.17 10.57
C ARG A 42 -3.71 -4.72 9.24
N VAL A 43 -4.91 -5.17 8.90
CA VAL A 43 -5.60 -4.82 7.65
C VAL A 43 -6.81 -3.91 7.89
N GLY A 44 -6.90 -3.28 9.06
CA GLY A 44 -7.97 -2.34 9.39
C GLY A 44 -9.34 -2.98 9.62
N ILE A 45 -9.41 -4.30 9.82
CA ILE A 45 -10.65 -5.00 10.18
C ILE A 45 -10.78 -4.97 11.70
N THR A 46 -11.71 -4.17 12.20
CA THR A 46 -11.93 -3.96 13.64
C THR A 46 -13.08 -4.79 14.21
N GLU A 47 -13.99 -5.27 13.36
CA GLU A 47 -15.22 -5.95 13.75
C GLU A 47 -15.19 -7.47 13.48
N TYR A 48 -14.00 -8.06 13.38
CA TYR A 48 -13.87 -9.49 13.12
C TYR A 48 -14.36 -10.33 14.32
N GLN A 49 -15.30 -11.24 14.07
CA GLN A 49 -15.71 -12.27 15.01
C GLN A 49 -16.15 -13.53 14.25
N ALA A 50 -15.57 -14.67 14.59
CA ALA A 50 -16.04 -15.94 14.07
C ALA A 50 -17.46 -16.24 14.59
N PRO A 51 -18.35 -16.83 13.78
CA PRO A 51 -19.66 -17.25 14.28
C PRO A 51 -19.54 -18.22 15.46
N ASP A 52 -20.45 -18.11 16.43
CA ASP A 52 -20.45 -18.96 17.64
C ASP A 52 -20.51 -20.45 17.31
N ASP A 53 -21.30 -20.82 16.29
CA ASP A 53 -21.33 -22.18 15.72
C ASP A 53 -20.64 -22.24 14.36
N LEU A 54 -19.32 -22.02 14.39
CA LEU A 54 -18.50 -21.97 13.18
C LEU A 54 -18.62 -23.25 12.34
N PHE A 55 -18.75 -24.43 12.95
CA PHE A 55 -18.76 -25.70 12.22
C PHE A 55 -20.04 -25.90 11.41
N GLU A 56 -21.19 -25.60 12.00
CA GLU A 56 -22.46 -25.66 11.28
C GLU A 56 -22.51 -24.57 10.20
N ARG A 57 -22.08 -23.35 10.53
CA ARG A 57 -22.10 -22.22 9.60
C ARG A 57 -21.06 -22.33 8.47
N ALA A 58 -19.99 -23.09 8.65
CA ALA A 58 -18.96 -23.31 7.63
C ALA A 58 -19.35 -24.34 6.54
N LYS A 59 -20.61 -24.81 6.50
CA LYS A 59 -21.14 -25.68 5.42
C LYS A 59 -21.45 -24.88 4.14
N THR A 60 -20.42 -24.24 3.59
CA THR A 60 -20.54 -23.20 2.54
C THR A 60 -20.82 -23.70 1.12
N GLN A 61 -21.18 -24.97 0.91
CA GLN A 61 -21.22 -25.53 -0.46
C GLN A 61 -22.26 -24.85 -1.35
N SER A 62 -23.41 -24.45 -0.79
CA SER A 62 -24.43 -23.71 -1.53
C SER A 62 -23.92 -22.33 -1.97
N ALA A 63 -23.33 -21.57 -1.05
CA ALA A 63 -22.73 -20.26 -1.33
C ALA A 63 -21.57 -20.35 -2.34
N LEU A 64 -20.69 -21.35 -2.23
CA LEU A 64 -19.60 -21.56 -3.18
C LEU A 64 -20.12 -21.86 -4.60
N ARG A 65 -21.21 -22.64 -4.72
CA ARG A 65 -21.86 -22.90 -6.01
C ARG A 65 -22.52 -21.65 -6.58
N ALA A 66 -23.13 -20.81 -5.76
CA ALA A 66 -23.67 -19.53 -6.18
C ALA A 66 -22.56 -18.61 -6.73
N LEU A 67 -21.40 -18.55 -6.05
CA LEU A 67 -20.23 -17.81 -6.54
C LEU A 67 -19.69 -18.38 -7.86
N LEU A 68 -19.68 -19.70 -8.05
CA LEU A 68 -19.30 -20.32 -9.32
C LEU A 68 -20.29 -19.97 -10.45
N PHE A 69 -21.59 -19.93 -10.14
CA PHE A 69 -22.60 -19.50 -11.12
C PHE A 69 -22.41 -18.02 -11.48
N ILE A 70 -22.14 -17.16 -10.49
CA ILE A 70 -21.82 -15.75 -10.70
C ILE A 70 -20.57 -15.63 -11.60
N LYS A 71 -19.51 -16.41 -11.32
CA LYS A 71 -18.28 -16.43 -12.12
C LYS A 71 -18.53 -16.80 -13.59
N ALA A 72 -19.46 -17.71 -13.84
CA ALA A 72 -19.77 -18.18 -15.20
C ALA A 72 -20.64 -17.21 -15.99
N ASN A 73 -21.52 -16.45 -15.32
CA ASN A 73 -22.60 -15.70 -15.98
C ASN A 73 -22.55 -14.18 -15.78
N HIS A 74 -21.66 -13.68 -14.92
CA HIS A 74 -21.55 -12.26 -14.62
C HIS A 74 -20.10 -11.76 -14.78
N PRO A 75 -19.92 -10.43 -14.95
CA PRO A 75 -18.59 -9.83 -14.95
C PRO A 75 -17.80 -10.18 -13.69
N LYS A 76 -16.48 -10.31 -13.84
CA LYS A 76 -15.56 -10.69 -12.76
C LYS A 76 -15.67 -9.77 -11.54
N GLU A 77 -15.98 -8.50 -11.75
CA GLU A 77 -16.14 -7.49 -10.71
C GLU A 77 -17.31 -7.86 -9.80
N LYS A 78 -18.44 -8.29 -10.37
CA LYS A 78 -19.60 -8.75 -9.58
C LYS A 78 -19.27 -9.99 -8.76
N LEU A 79 -18.48 -10.92 -9.29
CA LEU A 79 -17.98 -12.07 -8.54
C LEU A 79 -17.14 -11.62 -7.33
N LEU A 80 -16.19 -10.71 -7.54
CA LEU A 80 -15.30 -10.24 -6.47
C LEU A 80 -16.07 -9.50 -5.37
N SER A 81 -17.00 -8.61 -5.75
CA SER A 81 -17.85 -7.92 -4.78
C SER A 81 -18.79 -8.86 -4.05
N ALA A 82 -19.42 -9.81 -4.74
CA ALA A 82 -20.29 -10.81 -4.09
C ALA A 82 -19.50 -11.68 -3.10
N MET A 83 -18.31 -12.14 -3.50
CA MET A 83 -17.42 -12.90 -2.61
C MET A 83 -17.00 -12.08 -1.39
N HIS A 84 -16.60 -10.82 -1.58
CA HIS A 84 -16.23 -9.92 -0.49
C HIS A 84 -17.40 -9.66 0.46
N PHE A 85 -18.59 -9.38 -0.09
CA PHE A 85 -19.80 -9.15 0.69
C PHE A 85 -20.18 -10.37 1.53
N LEU A 86 -20.23 -11.57 0.93
CA LEU A 86 -20.55 -12.80 1.66
C LEU A 86 -19.51 -13.12 2.74
N LEU A 87 -18.21 -12.95 2.46
CA LEU A 87 -17.17 -13.14 3.46
C LEU A 87 -17.29 -12.14 4.61
N HIS A 88 -17.53 -10.87 4.31
CA HIS A 88 -17.75 -9.84 5.33
C HIS A 88 -18.95 -10.19 6.21
N ARG A 89 -20.11 -10.52 5.60
CA ARG A 89 -21.30 -10.91 6.36
C ARG A 89 -21.11 -12.21 7.15
N PHE A 90 -20.24 -13.11 6.70
CA PHE A 90 -19.94 -14.33 7.43
C PHE A 90 -19.03 -14.09 8.65
N TRP A 91 -18.02 -13.22 8.54
CA TRP A 91 -16.97 -13.02 9.57
C TRP A 91 -17.16 -11.79 10.47
N THR A 92 -18.20 -10.99 10.24
CA THR A 92 -18.49 -9.77 11.00
C THR A 92 -19.86 -9.86 11.68
N PRO A 93 -20.00 -9.52 12.97
CA PRO A 93 -21.28 -9.45 13.66
C PRO A 93 -22.24 -8.42 13.05
N PRO A 94 -23.55 -8.71 13.04
CA PRO A 94 -24.14 -10.02 13.31
C PRO A 94 -23.80 -10.99 12.17
N ASN A 95 -23.18 -12.13 12.50
CA ASN A 95 -22.75 -13.10 11.50
C ASN A 95 -23.96 -13.67 10.75
N ALA A 96 -23.93 -13.60 9.43
CA ALA A 96 -24.98 -14.11 8.57
C ALA A 96 -24.90 -15.64 8.41
N ASP A 97 -26.04 -16.24 8.08
CA ASP A 97 -26.12 -17.65 7.70
C ASP A 97 -26.01 -17.77 6.18
N VAL A 98 -24.97 -18.46 5.71
CA VAL A 98 -24.75 -18.71 4.27
C VAL A 98 -25.12 -20.15 3.87
N VAL A 99 -25.60 -20.93 4.84
CA VAL A 99 -26.04 -22.32 4.68
C VAL A 99 -27.53 -22.37 4.39
N ASP A 100 -28.34 -21.63 5.15
CA ASP A 100 -29.77 -21.50 4.92
C ASP A 100 -30.07 -20.85 3.56
N GLU A 101 -31.03 -21.42 2.81
CA GLU A 101 -31.33 -20.96 1.46
C GLU A 101 -32.02 -19.60 1.44
N SER A 102 -32.92 -19.35 2.39
CA SER A 102 -33.64 -18.09 2.48
C SER A 102 -32.69 -16.95 2.87
N SER A 103 -31.77 -17.23 3.79
CA SER A 103 -30.72 -16.31 4.22
C SER A 103 -29.74 -16.02 3.08
N LEU A 104 -29.24 -17.03 2.37
CA LEU A 104 -28.35 -16.84 1.23
C LEU A 104 -29.02 -16.00 0.12
N ARG A 105 -30.30 -16.25 -0.17
CA ARG A 105 -31.09 -15.45 -1.11
C ARG A 105 -31.16 -13.99 -0.66
N ALA A 106 -31.49 -13.74 0.61
CA ALA A 106 -31.56 -12.39 1.17
C ALA A 106 -30.19 -11.68 1.10
N LEU A 107 -29.10 -12.37 1.42
CA LEU A 107 -27.74 -11.82 1.33
C LEU A 107 -27.38 -11.42 -0.10
N LEU A 108 -27.73 -12.23 -1.10
CA LEU A 108 -27.49 -11.90 -2.50
C LEU A 108 -28.33 -10.70 -2.95
N ALA A 109 -29.59 -10.59 -2.50
CA ALA A 109 -30.43 -9.42 -2.75
C ALA A 109 -29.91 -8.16 -2.01
N GLU A 110 -29.26 -8.36 -0.86
CA GLU A 110 -28.64 -7.30 -0.08
C GLU A 110 -27.32 -6.81 -0.69
N ALA A 111 -26.60 -7.68 -1.39
CA ALA A 111 -25.23 -7.48 -1.82
C ALA A 111 -25.02 -6.18 -2.62
N THR A 112 -24.04 -5.41 -2.18
CA THR A 112 -23.61 -4.15 -2.78
C THR A 112 -22.16 -4.22 -3.24
N GLU A 113 -21.74 -3.24 -4.04
CA GLU A 113 -20.35 -3.12 -4.52
C GLU A 113 -19.30 -3.19 -3.39
N MET A 114 -19.61 -2.62 -2.23
CA MET A 114 -18.78 -2.63 -1.02
C MET A 114 -19.55 -3.16 0.19
N PRO A 115 -18.91 -3.86 1.14
CA PRO A 115 -19.52 -4.14 2.43
C PRO A 115 -19.73 -2.82 3.18
N GLY A 116 -20.99 -2.46 3.43
CA GLY A 116 -21.38 -1.18 4.04
C GLY A 116 -22.08 -0.18 3.11
N GLY A 117 -22.23 -0.49 1.81
CA GLY A 117 -23.07 0.28 0.90
C GLY A 117 -22.63 0.27 -0.56
N GLY A 118 -23.26 1.10 -1.38
CA GLY A 118 -23.01 1.19 -2.84
C GLY A 118 -24.18 0.66 -3.67
N ALA A 119 -23.96 0.55 -4.99
CA ALA A 119 -25.00 0.05 -5.87
C ALA A 119 -25.27 -1.45 -5.61
N LYS A 120 -26.53 -1.86 -5.77
CA LYS A 120 -26.93 -3.26 -5.71
C LYS A 120 -26.23 -4.07 -6.80
N LEU A 121 -25.68 -5.21 -6.43
CA LEU A 121 -25.01 -6.11 -7.38
C LEU A 121 -25.99 -6.85 -8.29
N PHE A 122 -27.14 -7.24 -7.72
CA PHE A 122 -28.09 -8.14 -8.34
C PHE A 122 -29.51 -7.58 -8.26
N THR A 123 -30.26 -7.70 -9.35
CA THR A 123 -31.71 -7.51 -9.36
C THR A 123 -32.39 -8.73 -8.74
N GLU A 124 -33.67 -8.65 -8.38
CA GLU A 124 -34.43 -9.81 -7.88
C GLU A 124 -34.42 -10.99 -8.88
N ALA A 125 -34.49 -10.67 -10.18
CA ALA A 125 -34.38 -11.66 -11.25
C ALA A 125 -32.99 -12.30 -11.32
N ASP A 126 -31.92 -11.53 -11.10
CA ASP A 126 -30.56 -12.08 -11.02
C ASP A 126 -30.41 -13.00 -9.82
N VAL A 127 -30.93 -12.62 -8.65
CA VAL A 127 -30.90 -13.44 -7.44
C VAL A 127 -31.61 -14.77 -7.68
N GLY A 128 -32.80 -14.75 -8.32
CA GLY A 128 -33.50 -15.96 -8.74
C GLY A 128 -32.63 -16.87 -9.60
N ARG A 129 -32.04 -16.33 -10.68
CA ARG A 129 -31.15 -17.09 -11.57
C ARG A 129 -29.93 -17.66 -10.86
N ILE A 130 -29.29 -16.89 -9.99
CA ILE A 130 -28.11 -17.33 -9.22
C ILE A 130 -28.48 -18.45 -8.28
N MET A 131 -29.61 -18.32 -7.58
CA MET A 131 -30.11 -19.35 -6.69
C MET A 131 -30.38 -20.62 -7.50
N ASP A 132 -31.18 -20.58 -8.56
CA ASP A 132 -31.55 -21.80 -9.29
C ASP A 132 -30.33 -22.45 -9.96
N GLY A 133 -29.50 -21.65 -10.63
CA GLY A 133 -28.33 -22.10 -11.38
C GLY A 133 -27.18 -22.65 -10.52
N ARG A 134 -27.15 -22.38 -9.20
CA ARG A 134 -26.12 -22.94 -8.30
C ARG A 134 -26.14 -24.47 -8.30
N ALA A 135 -27.27 -25.11 -8.55
CA ALA A 135 -27.38 -26.57 -8.56
C ALA A 135 -26.45 -27.20 -9.63
N GLU A 136 -26.36 -26.57 -10.81
CA GLU A 136 -25.55 -27.01 -11.94
C GLU A 136 -24.04 -26.92 -11.65
N MET A 137 -23.64 -26.02 -10.76
CA MET A 137 -22.24 -25.80 -10.39
C MET A 137 -21.65 -26.88 -9.47
N LYS A 138 -22.45 -27.89 -9.06
CA LYS A 138 -21.99 -28.98 -8.19
C LYS A 138 -20.81 -29.75 -8.78
N LYS A 139 -20.92 -30.17 -10.05
CA LYS A 139 -19.86 -30.92 -10.74
C LYS A 139 -18.59 -30.09 -10.83
N ARG A 140 -18.73 -28.82 -11.26
CA ARG A 140 -17.63 -27.88 -11.38
C ARG A 140 -16.89 -27.66 -10.05
N LEU A 141 -17.61 -27.49 -8.95
CA LEU A 141 -17.01 -27.33 -7.63
C LEU A 141 -16.17 -28.55 -7.21
N ILE A 142 -16.61 -29.76 -7.56
CA ILE A 142 -15.88 -31.00 -7.29
C ILE A 142 -14.59 -31.04 -8.12
N GLU A 143 -14.69 -30.77 -9.42
CA GLU A 143 -13.55 -30.76 -10.35
C GLU A 143 -12.50 -29.70 -9.96
N ASP A 144 -12.93 -28.45 -9.70
CA ASP A 144 -12.03 -27.37 -9.27
C ASP A 144 -11.34 -27.72 -7.93
N THR A 145 -12.05 -28.43 -7.03
CA THR A 145 -11.44 -28.89 -5.77
C THR A 145 -10.43 -30.02 -6.01
N ALA A 146 -10.72 -30.97 -6.90
CA ALA A 146 -9.80 -32.05 -7.25
C ALA A 146 -8.51 -31.52 -7.88
N MET A 147 -8.61 -30.59 -8.83
CA MET A 147 -7.46 -29.94 -9.47
C MET A 147 -6.54 -29.28 -8.41
N VAL A 148 -7.12 -28.63 -7.40
CA VAL A 148 -6.32 -28.03 -6.32
C VAL A 148 -5.67 -29.09 -5.43
N VAL A 149 -6.34 -30.20 -5.14
CA VAL A 149 -5.73 -31.34 -4.41
C VAL A 149 -4.53 -31.91 -5.18
N GLU A 150 -4.70 -32.12 -6.49
CA GLU A 150 -3.67 -32.62 -7.42
C GLU A 150 -2.47 -31.67 -7.51
N SER A 151 -2.69 -30.36 -7.41
CA SER A 151 -1.62 -29.36 -7.37
C SER A 151 -0.75 -29.41 -6.10
N GLY A 152 -1.04 -30.32 -5.16
CA GLY A 152 -0.28 -30.49 -3.93
C GLY A 152 -0.89 -29.81 -2.70
N ALA A 153 -2.09 -29.23 -2.81
CA ALA A 153 -2.71 -28.50 -1.70
C ALA A 153 -2.83 -29.35 -0.44
N PHE A 154 -2.41 -28.79 0.69
CA PHE A 154 -2.45 -29.44 2.01
C PHE A 154 -3.22 -28.62 3.05
N GLY A 155 -3.73 -27.45 2.70
CA GLY A 155 -4.47 -26.56 3.59
C GLY A 155 -4.94 -25.30 2.86
N CYS A 156 -5.48 -24.33 3.60
CA CYS A 156 -5.93 -23.05 3.05
C CYS A 156 -5.29 -21.84 3.76
N PRO A 157 -5.14 -20.69 3.07
CA PRO A 157 -5.42 -20.52 1.64
C PRO A 157 -4.35 -21.22 0.77
N TRP A 158 -4.81 -21.89 -0.30
CA TRP A 158 -3.98 -22.43 -1.37
C TRP A 158 -4.35 -21.71 -2.66
N ILE A 159 -3.36 -21.16 -3.34
CA ILE A 159 -3.57 -20.25 -4.46
C ILE A 159 -2.76 -20.75 -5.64
N LEU A 160 -3.45 -21.03 -6.74
CA LEU A 160 -2.81 -21.26 -8.03
C LEU A 160 -2.76 -19.94 -8.77
N ALA A 161 -1.56 -19.44 -9.03
CA ALA A 161 -1.34 -18.22 -9.81
C ALA A 161 -0.72 -18.58 -11.15
N THR A 162 -1.28 -18.02 -12.23
CA THR A 162 -0.75 -18.19 -13.59
C THR A 162 -0.22 -16.84 -14.07
N ASN A 163 1.04 -16.80 -14.50
CA ASN A 163 1.65 -15.59 -15.04
C ASN A 163 1.30 -15.37 -16.52
N SER A 164 1.79 -14.27 -17.11
CA SER A 164 1.54 -13.92 -18.52
C SER A 164 2.16 -14.88 -19.53
N LYS A 165 3.10 -15.74 -19.12
CA LYS A 165 3.69 -16.80 -19.94
C LYS A 165 2.89 -18.10 -19.89
N GLY A 166 1.78 -18.14 -19.13
CA GLY A 166 0.98 -19.35 -18.92
C GLY A 166 1.54 -20.31 -17.87
N GLU A 167 2.63 -19.94 -17.19
CA GLU A 167 3.22 -20.76 -16.13
C GLU A 167 2.35 -20.65 -14.88
N THR A 168 1.95 -21.79 -14.32
CA THR A 168 1.09 -21.85 -13.13
C THR A 168 1.89 -22.38 -11.94
N GLN A 169 1.87 -21.65 -10.81
CA GLN A 169 2.57 -22.03 -9.59
C GLN A 169 1.65 -21.99 -8.36
N PRO A 170 1.81 -22.94 -7.41
CA PRO A 170 1.07 -22.94 -6.16
C PRO A 170 1.71 -22.09 -5.07
N PHE A 171 0.87 -21.45 -4.26
CA PHE A 171 1.25 -20.67 -3.09
C PHE A 171 0.37 -21.06 -1.90
N PHE A 172 0.98 -21.22 -0.73
CA PHE A 172 0.30 -21.50 0.54
C PHE A 172 0.48 -20.36 1.53
N GLY A 173 -0.59 -20.02 2.25
CA GLY A 173 -0.58 -19.01 3.31
C GLY A 173 -0.90 -17.60 2.81
N SER A 174 -1.39 -16.76 3.72
CA SER A 174 -1.70 -15.34 3.46
C SER A 174 -0.53 -14.40 3.79
N ASP A 175 0.52 -14.91 4.43
CA ASP A 175 1.74 -14.18 4.78
C ASP A 175 2.63 -13.88 3.55
N ARG A 176 2.45 -14.62 2.46
CA ARG A 176 3.29 -14.56 1.25
C ARG A 176 2.73 -13.68 0.12
N PHE A 177 1.61 -12.99 0.34
CA PHE A 177 1.06 -12.07 -0.66
C PHE A 177 2.02 -10.90 -0.98
N PHE A 178 2.91 -10.53 -0.06
CA PHE A 178 3.74 -9.32 -0.16
C PHE A 178 5.08 -9.51 -0.89
N SER A 179 5.58 -10.74 -1.13
CA SER A 179 6.90 -10.92 -1.78
C SER A 179 6.94 -12.03 -2.85
N PRO A 180 6.67 -13.32 -2.57
CA PRO A 180 6.72 -14.35 -3.62
C PRO A 180 5.58 -14.25 -4.64
N VAL A 181 4.36 -14.04 -4.16
CA VAL A 181 3.15 -14.00 -5.01
C VAL A 181 3.16 -12.75 -5.89
N SER A 182 3.47 -11.58 -5.31
CA SER A 182 3.57 -10.31 -6.03
C SER A 182 4.63 -10.36 -7.13
N ARG A 183 5.84 -10.91 -6.86
CA ARG A 183 6.90 -11.08 -7.87
C ARG A 183 6.48 -11.97 -9.04
N HIS A 184 5.68 -13.01 -8.80
CA HIS A 184 5.15 -13.87 -9.86
C HIS A 184 4.16 -13.13 -10.79
N PHE A 185 3.51 -12.06 -10.30
CA PHE A 185 2.56 -11.24 -11.05
C PHE A 185 3.18 -10.03 -11.79
N VAL A 186 4.43 -9.62 -11.50
CA VAL A 186 5.06 -8.39 -12.04
C VAL A 186 5.10 -8.37 -13.59
N VAL A 187 5.02 -9.51 -14.27
CA VAL A 187 5.04 -9.58 -15.74
C VAL A 187 3.67 -9.28 -16.39
N ALA A 188 2.57 -9.15 -15.63
CA ALA A 188 1.20 -9.14 -16.19
C ALA A 188 0.42 -7.82 -16.06
N VAL A 189 0.87 -6.84 -15.27
CA VAL A 189 0.08 -5.61 -14.97
C VAL A 189 0.09 -4.60 -16.13
N ILE A 190 0.99 -4.75 -17.11
CA ILE A 190 1.21 -3.78 -18.18
C ILE A 190 0.12 -3.80 -19.28
N SER A 191 -0.82 -4.76 -19.30
CA SER A 191 -1.77 -4.88 -20.43
C SER A 191 -3.17 -5.32 -20.03
N THR A 192 -4.09 -4.37 -19.84
CA THR A 192 -5.45 -4.34 -20.47
C THR A 192 -6.29 -3.16 -19.92
N PRO A 193 -6.93 -2.34 -20.78
CA PRO A 193 -7.92 -1.34 -20.40
C PRO A 193 -9.36 -1.88 -20.57
N THR A 194 -10.28 -1.58 -19.65
CA THR A 194 -11.63 -0.99 -19.93
C THR A 194 -12.62 -1.04 -18.75
N THR A 195 -13.34 0.08 -18.59
CA THR A 195 -14.48 0.44 -17.70
C THR A 195 -14.13 1.20 -16.40
N PRO A 196 -14.59 2.45 -16.19
CA PRO A 196 -13.76 3.48 -15.52
C PRO A 196 -13.92 3.64 -13.99
N ARG A 197 -14.98 3.16 -13.34
CA ARG A 197 -15.27 3.53 -11.92
C ARG A 197 -14.98 2.45 -10.88
N ILE A 198 -15.31 1.18 -11.14
CA ILE A 198 -15.07 0.07 -10.18
C ILE A 198 -13.66 -0.51 -10.34
N SER A 199 -13.12 -0.48 -11.57
CA SER A 199 -11.72 -0.82 -11.82
C SER A 199 -10.77 0.14 -11.10
N HIS A 200 -11.20 1.38 -10.85
CA HIS A 200 -10.38 2.40 -10.20
C HIS A 200 -10.05 2.05 -8.75
N PHE A 201 -11.01 1.63 -7.93
CA PHE A 201 -10.79 1.35 -6.51
C PHE A 201 -9.99 0.07 -6.26
N PHE A 202 -10.27 -1.02 -6.99
CA PHE A 202 -9.53 -2.28 -6.84
C PHE A 202 -8.12 -2.19 -7.46
N ARG A 203 -7.98 -1.42 -8.56
CA ARG A 203 -6.68 -1.05 -9.12
C ARG A 203 -5.95 -0.12 -8.16
N GLU A 204 -6.56 0.90 -7.58
CA GLU A 204 -5.90 1.77 -6.58
C GLU A 204 -5.55 1.05 -5.29
N PHE A 205 -6.37 0.13 -4.78
CA PHE A 205 -6.05 -0.64 -3.59
C PHE A 205 -4.87 -1.58 -3.85
N VAL A 206 -4.90 -2.32 -4.97
CA VAL A 206 -3.79 -3.22 -5.36
C VAL A 206 -2.57 -2.43 -5.83
N THR A 207 -2.72 -1.29 -6.51
CA THR A 207 -1.64 -0.41 -7.01
C THR A 207 -1.03 0.42 -5.89
N ASN A 208 -1.78 0.92 -4.91
CA ASN A 208 -1.22 1.55 -3.70
C ASN A 208 -0.54 0.52 -2.79
N LEU A 209 -1.02 -0.74 -2.76
CA LEU A 209 -0.29 -1.82 -2.09
C LEU A 209 0.92 -2.32 -2.89
N ALA A 210 0.91 -2.22 -4.23
CA ALA A 210 1.95 -2.74 -5.12
C ALA A 210 3.01 -1.71 -5.57
N MET A 211 2.73 -0.41 -5.48
CA MET A 211 3.72 0.63 -5.71
C MET A 211 4.56 0.81 -4.45
N GLN A 212 5.88 0.72 -4.61
CA GLN A 212 6.80 1.25 -3.60
C GLN A 212 6.46 2.74 -3.37
N PRO A 213 6.41 3.24 -2.13
CA PRO A 213 6.20 4.66 -1.92
C PRO A 213 7.34 5.43 -2.60
N GLU A 214 6.99 6.47 -3.36
CA GLU A 214 8.01 7.31 -3.99
C GLU A 214 8.87 7.99 -2.92
N LEU A 215 10.18 7.75 -2.99
CA LEU A 215 11.15 8.42 -2.14
C LEU A 215 11.56 9.74 -2.81
N THR A 216 11.41 10.81 -2.04
CA THR A 216 11.99 12.12 -2.36
C THR A 216 13.17 12.36 -1.45
N LEU A 217 14.38 12.36 -2.01
CA LEU A 217 15.56 12.77 -1.28
C LEU A 217 15.54 14.30 -1.16
N ILE A 218 15.76 14.85 0.03
CA ILE A 218 15.91 16.29 0.24
C ILE A 218 17.28 16.55 0.84
N VAL A 219 18.07 17.39 0.19
CA VAL A 219 19.49 17.59 0.51
C VAL A 219 19.92 19.01 0.18
N ALA A 220 20.74 19.60 1.04
CA ALA A 220 21.49 20.81 0.73
C ALA A 220 22.95 20.43 0.53
N ALA A 221 23.56 20.89 -0.57
CA ALA A 221 24.92 20.52 -0.96
C ALA A 221 25.65 21.69 -1.62
N THR A 222 26.97 21.74 -1.49
CA THR A 222 27.81 22.65 -2.29
C THR A 222 27.81 22.27 -3.77
N ARG A 223 28.38 23.09 -4.64
CA ARG A 223 28.54 22.75 -6.07
C ARG A 223 29.33 21.46 -6.28
N SER A 224 30.23 21.12 -5.37
CA SER A 224 30.98 19.86 -5.37
C SER A 224 30.24 18.70 -4.68
N MET A 225 28.93 18.83 -4.44
CA MET A 225 28.07 17.87 -3.74
C MET A 225 28.49 17.59 -2.29
N GLY A 226 29.21 18.51 -1.66
CA GLY A 226 29.59 18.41 -0.25
C GLY A 226 28.38 18.68 0.67
N ILE A 227 28.12 17.78 1.62
CA ILE A 227 26.92 17.83 2.49
C ILE A 227 27.23 17.84 3.99
N GLY A 228 28.47 17.58 4.38
CA GLY A 228 28.83 17.39 5.78
C GLY A 228 30.31 17.54 6.06
N LEU A 229 30.61 18.01 7.26
CA LEU A 229 31.94 18.04 7.86
C LEU A 229 31.82 17.64 9.33
N ASN A 230 32.59 16.63 9.75
CA ASN A 230 32.64 16.12 11.13
C ASN A 230 31.25 15.81 11.72
N GLY A 231 30.33 15.32 10.88
CA GLY A 231 28.96 14.96 11.28
C GLY A 231 27.98 16.13 11.45
N THR A 232 28.34 17.34 11.00
CA THR A 232 27.48 18.53 11.01
C THR A 232 27.41 19.19 9.63
N MET A 233 26.49 20.15 9.47
CA MET A 233 26.39 20.94 8.23
C MET A 233 27.61 21.89 8.13
N PRO A 234 28.30 21.98 6.97
CA PRO A 234 29.49 22.84 6.81
C PRO A 234 29.18 24.34 6.87
N TRP A 235 27.93 24.72 6.61
CA TRP A 235 27.46 26.11 6.63
C TRP A 235 26.58 26.40 7.85
N THR A 236 26.50 27.67 8.20
CA THR A 236 25.62 28.19 9.26
C THR A 236 24.87 29.41 8.75
N GLY A 237 23.76 29.76 9.41
CA GLY A 237 23.06 31.03 9.14
C GLY A 237 22.07 31.01 7.97
N LEU A 238 21.91 29.89 7.26
CA LEU A 238 20.91 29.74 6.19
C LEU A 238 19.51 29.42 6.77
N ARG A 239 18.90 30.39 7.46
CA ARG A 239 17.60 30.21 8.11
C ARG A 239 16.47 30.03 7.11
N LYS A 240 16.51 30.74 5.98
CA LYS A 240 15.49 30.62 4.91
C LYS A 240 15.54 29.24 4.26
N GLU A 241 16.72 28.66 4.11
CA GLU A 241 16.90 27.27 3.64
C GLU A 241 16.27 26.28 4.63
N MET A 242 16.58 26.41 5.92
CA MET A 242 15.99 25.55 6.95
C MET A 242 14.46 25.68 7.02
N GLN A 243 13.93 26.90 6.80
CA GLN A 243 12.49 27.13 6.69
C GLN A 243 11.89 26.46 5.46
N TYR A 244 12.57 26.49 4.31
CA TYR A 244 12.17 25.75 3.11
C TYR A 244 12.10 24.24 3.38
N PHE A 245 13.17 23.66 3.95
CA PHE A 245 13.18 22.25 4.38
C PHE A 245 11.96 21.94 5.28
N ALA A 246 11.72 22.77 6.29
CA ALA A 246 10.60 22.57 7.21
C ALA A 246 9.24 22.66 6.51
N ARG A 247 9.02 23.67 5.65
CA ARG A 247 7.76 23.85 4.91
C ARG A 247 7.52 22.67 3.98
N VAL A 248 8.48 22.32 3.14
CA VAL A 248 8.33 21.26 2.13
C VAL A 248 8.10 19.90 2.77
N THR A 249 8.88 19.54 3.80
CA THR A 249 8.72 18.25 4.47
C THR A 249 7.46 18.16 5.33
N THR A 250 6.91 19.29 5.80
CA THR A 250 5.67 19.30 6.60
C THR A 250 4.41 19.38 5.74
N ARG A 251 4.48 20.04 4.58
CA ARG A 251 3.31 20.27 3.74
C ARG A 251 2.82 18.95 3.14
N VAL A 252 1.63 18.56 3.54
CA VAL A 252 0.88 17.48 2.89
C VAL A 252 0.18 18.08 1.68
N PRO A 253 0.49 17.64 0.44
CA PRO A 253 -0.24 18.10 -0.73
C PRO A 253 -1.70 17.64 -0.62
N PRO A 254 -2.66 18.43 -1.14
CA PRO A 254 -4.01 17.91 -1.30
C PRO A 254 -3.97 16.72 -2.25
N GLN A 255 -4.71 15.66 -1.92
CA GLN A 255 -4.74 14.44 -2.72
C GLN A 255 -5.57 14.72 -3.99
N VAL A 256 -5.06 14.31 -5.14
CA VAL A 256 -5.86 14.29 -6.37
C VAL A 256 -6.79 13.09 -6.26
N SER A 257 -8.09 13.31 -6.04
CA SER A 257 -9.05 12.23 -6.25
C SER A 257 -9.31 12.12 -7.72
N LEU A 258 -9.01 10.95 -8.24
CA LEU A 258 -9.44 10.54 -9.56
C LEU A 258 -10.93 10.16 -9.58
N LEU A 259 -11.61 10.18 -8.42
CA LEU A 259 -13.07 10.10 -8.34
C LEU A 259 -13.69 11.50 -8.50
N PRO A 260 -14.72 11.65 -9.36
CA PRO A 260 -15.48 12.89 -9.44
C PRO A 260 -16.21 13.13 -8.11
N SER A 261 -16.07 14.33 -7.55
CA SER A 261 -16.84 14.74 -6.36
C SER A 261 -18.33 14.56 -6.61
N PRO A 262 -19.10 14.02 -5.65
CA PRO A 262 -20.55 13.99 -5.78
C PRO A 262 -21.05 15.44 -5.76
N SER A 263 -21.56 15.93 -6.89
CA SER A 263 -22.27 17.20 -6.93
C SER A 263 -23.53 17.07 -6.08
N ARG A 264 -23.80 18.07 -5.26
CA ARG A 264 -25.01 18.15 -4.43
C ARG A 264 -26.24 18.57 -5.25
N THR A 265 -26.09 18.71 -6.56
CA THR A 265 -27.13 19.06 -7.52
C THR A 265 -26.89 18.25 -8.80
N GLY A 266 -27.95 17.60 -9.28
CA GLY A 266 -27.93 16.87 -10.54
C GLY A 266 -27.70 17.81 -11.74
N TYR A 267 -27.29 17.20 -12.85
CA TYR A 267 -26.96 17.76 -14.17
C TYR A 267 -25.47 18.04 -14.45
N ALA A 268 -25.07 17.50 -15.60
CA ALA A 268 -23.72 17.23 -16.05
C ALA A 268 -23.08 18.44 -16.77
N HIS A 269 -21.84 18.72 -16.42
CA HIS A 269 -20.75 19.08 -17.35
C HIS A 269 -19.43 18.66 -16.67
N GLY A 270 -18.52 18.08 -17.45
CA GLY A 270 -17.29 17.47 -16.93
C GLY A 270 -16.42 18.46 -16.19
N ASN A 271 -16.28 18.29 -14.88
CA ASN A 271 -15.25 18.98 -14.11
C ASN A 271 -13.93 18.19 -14.22
N PRO A 272 -12.78 18.87 -14.41
CA PRO A 272 -11.46 18.24 -14.29
C PRO A 272 -11.28 17.65 -12.87
N PRO A 273 -10.35 16.69 -12.67
CA PRO A 273 -10.13 16.03 -11.38
C PRO A 273 -10.04 17.07 -10.26
N GLY A 274 -11.02 17.03 -9.36
CA GLY A 274 -11.12 17.96 -8.26
C GLY A 274 -10.05 17.66 -7.23
N VAL A 275 -9.28 18.67 -6.86
CA VAL A 275 -8.36 18.63 -5.71
C VAL A 275 -9.19 18.33 -4.46
N VAL A 276 -8.99 17.18 -3.82
CA VAL A 276 -9.64 16.88 -2.52
C VAL A 276 -8.66 17.09 -1.38
N LYS A 277 -9.20 17.40 -0.22
CA LYS A 277 -8.41 17.47 1.01
C LYS A 277 -7.77 16.11 1.27
N ALA A 278 -6.50 16.12 1.66
CA ALA A 278 -5.80 14.92 2.12
C ALA A 278 -6.60 14.23 3.23
N ALA A 279 -6.44 12.91 3.38
CA ALA A 279 -7.15 12.16 4.40
C ALA A 279 -6.96 12.82 5.79
N PRO A 280 -7.99 12.82 6.65
CA PRO A 280 -7.87 13.39 8.00
C PRO A 280 -6.62 12.81 8.69
N ASN A 281 -5.81 13.68 9.29
CA ASN A 281 -4.56 13.33 9.98
C ASN A 281 -3.43 12.80 9.08
N SER A 282 -3.46 13.08 7.77
CA SER A 282 -2.33 12.78 6.89
C SER A 282 -1.08 13.54 7.34
N VAL A 283 0.07 12.87 7.29
CA VAL A 283 1.39 13.42 7.61
C VAL A 283 2.41 12.97 6.56
N ASN A 284 3.50 13.71 6.41
CA ASN A 284 4.65 13.22 5.68
C ASN A 284 5.60 12.46 6.62
N ALA A 285 6.39 11.54 6.06
CA ALA A 285 7.45 10.84 6.78
C ALA A 285 8.83 11.43 6.43
N VAL A 286 9.72 11.49 7.41
CA VAL A 286 11.13 11.85 7.26
C VAL A 286 12.01 10.70 7.76
N ILE A 287 12.74 10.08 6.83
CA ILE A 287 13.66 8.98 7.09
C ILE A 287 15.07 9.56 7.22
N MET A 288 15.74 9.21 8.31
CA MET A 288 17.12 9.63 8.56
C MET A 288 17.96 8.57 9.28
N GLY A 289 19.27 8.65 9.12
CA GLY A 289 20.21 7.80 9.84
C GLY A 289 20.43 8.28 11.27
N ARG A 290 20.89 7.37 12.14
CA ARG A 290 21.19 7.66 13.56
C ARG A 290 22.07 8.90 13.77
N LYS A 291 23.16 9.05 13.00
CA LYS A 291 24.08 10.18 13.15
C LYS A 291 23.40 11.52 12.85
N THR A 292 22.55 11.57 11.83
CA THR A 292 21.75 12.76 11.48
C THR A 292 20.72 13.08 12.56
N TRP A 293 20.08 12.05 13.14
CA TRP A 293 19.18 12.25 14.28
C TRP A 293 19.92 12.84 15.50
N ASP A 294 21.15 12.40 15.75
CA ASP A 294 21.97 12.88 16.86
C ASP A 294 22.52 14.29 16.64
N SER A 295 22.72 14.72 15.39
CA SER A 295 23.17 16.07 15.07
C SER A 295 22.08 17.14 15.18
N ILE A 296 20.79 16.74 15.20
CA ILE A 296 19.68 17.68 15.39
C ILE A 296 19.60 18.08 16.87
N PRO A 297 19.62 19.38 17.20
CA PRO A 297 19.53 19.83 18.60
C PRO A 297 18.27 19.28 19.28
N ALA A 298 18.40 18.88 20.56
CA ALA A 298 17.35 18.20 21.31
C ALA A 298 15.99 18.93 21.29
N LYS A 299 16.00 20.27 21.34
CA LYS A 299 14.78 21.11 21.28
C LYS A 299 14.01 21.06 19.95
N PHE A 300 14.65 20.57 18.89
CA PHE A 300 14.07 20.49 17.54
C PHE A 300 13.73 19.06 17.11
N ARG A 301 14.07 18.04 17.92
CA ARG A 301 13.71 16.64 17.65
C ARG A 301 12.66 16.12 18.64
N PRO A 302 11.66 15.31 18.21
CA PRO A 302 11.38 14.97 16.82
C PRO A 302 10.93 16.19 16.00
N LEU A 303 11.13 16.12 14.68
CA LEU A 303 10.69 17.16 13.77
C LEU A 303 9.15 17.22 13.80
N LYS A 304 8.58 18.30 14.33
CA LYS A 304 7.13 18.47 14.53
C LYS A 304 6.34 18.29 13.23
N ASN A 305 5.11 17.76 13.35
CA ASN A 305 4.14 17.56 12.28
C ASN A 305 4.61 16.63 11.14
N ARG A 306 5.59 15.77 11.44
CA ARG A 306 6.14 14.76 10.54
C ARG A 306 6.35 13.47 11.30
N LEU A 307 6.19 12.34 10.61
CA LEU A 307 6.57 11.06 11.16
C LEU A 307 8.08 10.88 11.03
N ASN A 308 8.79 10.82 12.16
CA ASN A 308 10.24 10.69 12.17
C ASN A 308 10.61 9.21 12.20
N ILE A 309 11.37 8.73 11.20
CA ILE A 309 11.83 7.34 11.11
C ILE A 309 13.37 7.32 11.16
N ILE A 310 13.92 6.68 12.19
CA ILE A 310 15.36 6.60 12.46
C ILE A 310 15.87 5.21 12.08
N VAL A 311 16.81 5.18 11.14
CA VAL A 311 17.48 3.94 10.71
C VAL A 311 18.75 3.72 11.52
N SER A 312 18.86 2.57 12.19
CA SER A 312 20.05 2.16 12.94
C SER A 312 20.10 0.65 13.16
N ARG A 313 21.27 0.06 12.86
CA ARG A 313 21.53 -1.40 12.94
C ARG A 313 21.33 -2.02 14.33
N GLN A 314 21.26 -1.22 15.40
CA GLN A 314 21.15 -1.68 16.79
C GLN A 314 19.71 -1.77 17.32
N HIS A 315 18.69 -1.48 16.49
CA HIS A 315 17.31 -1.48 16.95
C HIS A 315 16.60 -2.82 16.71
N SER A 316 15.74 -3.19 17.66
CA SER A 316 14.88 -4.36 17.57
C SER A 316 13.89 -4.21 16.40
N PRO A 317 13.57 -5.29 15.64
CA PRO A 317 12.67 -5.26 14.48
C PRO A 317 11.19 -5.01 14.83
N THR A 318 10.85 -4.73 16.09
CA THR A 318 9.47 -4.54 16.53
C THR A 318 8.98 -3.15 16.14
N LEU A 319 8.18 -3.07 15.08
CA LEU A 319 7.51 -1.85 14.66
C LEU A 319 6.40 -1.48 15.67
N PRO A 320 6.28 -0.21 16.09
CA PRO A 320 5.20 0.23 16.95
C PRO A 320 3.84 0.06 16.25
N ALA A 321 2.82 -0.34 17.02
CA ALA A 321 1.46 -0.57 16.50
C ALA A 321 0.67 0.72 16.25
N GLU A 322 1.09 1.84 16.86
CA GLU A 322 0.45 3.14 16.75
C GLU A 322 1.46 4.20 16.31
N ILE A 323 1.11 4.99 15.29
CA ILE A 323 1.87 6.16 14.91
C ILE A 323 1.43 7.33 15.79
N THR A 324 2.33 7.83 16.62
CA THR A 324 2.18 9.17 17.19
C THR A 324 3.25 10.08 16.60
N ALA A 325 2.88 11.28 16.16
CA ALA A 325 3.85 12.26 15.65
C ALA A 325 4.83 12.77 16.75
N SER A 326 4.59 12.39 18.02
CA SER A 326 5.37 12.75 19.18
C SER A 326 6.58 11.85 19.45
N GLU A 327 6.60 10.62 18.93
CA GLU A 327 7.73 9.70 19.13
C GLU A 327 8.33 9.23 17.80
N PRO A 328 9.66 9.16 17.68
CA PRO A 328 10.28 8.66 16.48
C PRO A 328 10.16 7.13 16.39
N VAL A 329 9.83 6.65 15.19
CA VAL A 329 9.89 5.23 14.84
C VAL A 329 11.34 4.85 14.62
N ARG A 330 11.76 3.70 15.15
CA ARG A 330 13.13 3.20 15.01
C ARG A 330 13.12 1.89 14.26
N VAL A 331 13.94 1.79 13.23
CA VAL A 331 14.02 0.62 12.34
C VAL A 331 15.46 0.22 12.09
N SER A 332 15.68 -1.04 11.72
CA SER A 332 17.03 -1.59 11.54
C SER A 332 17.63 -1.38 10.14
N SER A 333 16.79 -1.08 9.15
CA SER A 333 17.22 -0.86 7.75
C SER A 333 16.35 0.17 7.02
N LEU A 334 16.84 0.67 5.89
CA LEU A 334 16.08 1.58 5.03
C LEU A 334 14.86 0.87 4.43
N GLU A 335 15.00 -0.40 4.06
CA GLU A 335 13.92 -1.22 3.51
C GLU A 335 12.78 -1.37 4.52
N GLN A 336 13.09 -1.52 5.81
CA GLN A 336 12.08 -1.52 6.87
C GLN A 336 11.41 -0.14 7.03
N ALA A 337 12.15 0.96 6.85
CA ALA A 337 11.58 2.31 6.88
C ALA A 337 10.57 2.52 5.74
N VAL A 338 10.93 2.07 4.53
CA VAL A 338 10.10 2.15 3.34
C VAL A 338 8.87 1.25 3.46
N GLU A 339 9.03 0.03 3.95
CA GLU A 339 7.92 -0.89 4.19
C GLU A 339 6.97 -0.37 5.26
N PHE A 340 7.51 0.19 6.35
CA PHE A 340 6.70 0.87 7.36
C PHE A 340 5.94 2.05 6.74
N ALA A 341 6.60 2.89 5.93
CA ALA A 341 5.93 4.01 5.30
C ALA A 341 4.80 3.55 4.35
N ARG A 342 5.00 2.43 3.65
CA ARG A 342 4.02 1.84 2.72
C ARG A 342 2.78 1.30 3.42
N THR A 343 2.91 0.71 4.61
CA THR A 343 1.80 0.03 5.29
C THR A 343 0.91 0.97 6.12
N HIS A 344 1.24 2.26 6.21
CA HIS A 344 0.49 3.21 7.04
C HIS A 344 -0.27 4.23 6.18
N PRO A 345 -1.62 4.15 6.14
CA PRO A 345 -2.45 4.90 5.18
C PRO A 345 -2.49 6.42 5.41
N THR A 346 -1.98 6.90 6.53
CA THR A 346 -1.88 8.34 6.85
C THR A 346 -0.61 8.99 6.32
N ILE A 347 0.33 8.22 5.75
CA ILE A 347 1.57 8.77 5.21
C ILE A 347 1.34 9.25 3.77
N SER A 348 1.57 10.54 3.52
CA SER A 348 1.35 11.14 2.20
C SER A 348 2.61 11.12 1.31
N ARG A 349 3.72 11.72 1.77
CA ARG A 349 5.02 11.69 1.07
C ARG A 349 6.11 11.16 2.00
N VAL A 350 7.10 10.50 1.40
CA VAL A 350 8.26 9.95 2.12
C VAL A 350 9.52 10.72 1.70
N PHE A 351 10.11 11.41 2.67
CA PHE A 351 11.35 12.15 2.47
C PHE A 351 12.52 11.39 3.06
N VAL A 352 13.60 11.25 2.29
CA VAL A 352 14.89 10.80 2.80
C VAL A 352 15.76 12.03 3.02
N MET A 353 16.16 12.28 4.26
CA MET A 353 16.93 13.48 4.63
C MET A 353 18.36 13.14 5.11
N GLY A 354 18.86 11.97 4.72
CA GLY A 354 20.26 11.59 4.88
C GLY A 354 20.60 10.93 6.22
N GLY A 355 21.87 10.89 6.63
CA GLY A 355 23.06 11.41 5.94
C GLY A 355 23.57 10.53 4.80
N GLY A 356 24.84 10.72 4.40
CA GLY A 356 25.46 10.11 3.21
C GLY A 356 25.13 8.63 3.01
N GLN A 357 25.33 7.78 4.01
CA GLN A 357 25.03 6.34 3.92
C GLN A 357 23.54 6.03 3.61
N ILE A 358 22.62 6.84 4.13
CA ILE A 358 21.18 6.68 3.87
C ILE A 358 20.82 7.20 2.49
N TYR A 359 21.42 8.30 2.04
CA TYR A 359 21.28 8.77 0.66
C TYR A 359 21.79 7.73 -0.34
N ASP A 360 22.98 7.18 -0.14
CA ASP A 360 23.57 6.15 -1.02
C ASP A 360 22.71 4.89 -1.09
N ALA A 361 22.13 4.48 0.04
CA ALA A 361 21.20 3.36 0.08
C ALA A 361 19.90 3.68 -0.68
N ALA A 362 19.33 4.88 -0.47
CA ALA A 362 18.10 5.30 -1.11
C ALA A 362 18.24 5.43 -2.63
N LEU A 363 19.34 6.01 -3.12
CA LEU A 363 19.62 6.18 -4.56
C LEU A 363 19.69 4.85 -5.32
N LYS A 364 20.01 3.74 -4.64
CA LYS A 364 20.03 2.38 -5.23
C LYS A 364 18.64 1.74 -5.34
N MET A 365 17.62 2.34 -4.73
CA MET A 365 16.26 1.84 -4.78
C MET A 365 15.52 2.41 -5.99
N ASP A 366 14.71 1.58 -6.67
CA ASP A 366 13.83 2.05 -7.76
C ASP A 366 12.77 3.05 -7.29
N ALA A 367 12.50 3.06 -5.99
CA ALA A 367 11.61 3.98 -5.31
C ALA A 367 12.16 5.41 -5.25
N ALA A 368 13.47 5.63 -5.40
CA ALA A 368 14.05 6.98 -5.48
C ALA A 368 13.68 7.62 -6.81
N LYS A 369 12.65 8.48 -6.76
CA LYS A 369 12.11 9.18 -7.94
C LYS A 369 12.50 10.63 -8.02
N ARG A 370 12.83 11.26 -6.89
CA ARG A 370 13.03 12.70 -6.83
C ARG A 370 14.16 13.10 -5.89
N VAL A 371 14.91 14.13 -6.28
CA VAL A 371 15.86 14.85 -5.42
C VAL A 371 15.45 16.32 -5.38
N LEU A 372 15.20 16.83 -4.18
CA LEU A 372 15.12 18.27 -3.91
C LEU A 372 16.49 18.72 -3.41
N LEU A 373 17.20 19.45 -4.27
CA LEU A 373 18.55 19.91 -4.00
C LEU A 373 18.52 21.40 -3.70
N THR A 374 18.98 21.80 -2.51
CA THR A 374 19.46 23.17 -2.29
C THR A 374 20.92 23.22 -2.77
N SER A 375 21.15 23.82 -3.93
CA SER A 375 22.49 23.98 -4.53
C SER A 375 23.15 25.24 -3.97
N ILE A 376 24.07 25.10 -3.03
CA ILE A 376 24.79 26.19 -2.38
C ILE A 376 25.98 26.60 -3.24
N GLU A 377 26.08 27.89 -3.56
CA GLU A 377 27.09 28.39 -4.48
C GLU A 377 28.49 28.44 -3.87
N ARG A 378 28.57 28.71 -2.57
CA ARG A 378 29.82 28.74 -1.82
C ARG A 378 30.32 27.33 -1.56
N GLU A 379 31.61 27.11 -1.78
CA GLU A 379 32.28 25.88 -1.39
C GLU A 379 32.74 25.92 0.08
N TYR A 380 32.72 24.75 0.70
CA TYR A 380 33.13 24.52 2.09
C TYR A 380 33.95 23.23 2.16
N GLU A 381 34.83 23.13 3.15
CA GLU A 381 35.48 21.87 3.46
C GLU A 381 34.44 20.82 3.86
N CYS A 382 34.49 19.64 3.23
CA CYS A 382 33.54 18.57 3.42
C CYS A 382 34.27 17.22 3.50
N ASP A 383 33.81 16.34 4.39
CA ASP A 383 34.24 14.93 4.49
C ASP A 383 33.16 13.95 4.00
N THR A 384 31.95 14.46 3.78
CA THR A 384 30.78 13.70 3.39
C THR A 384 30.15 14.34 2.16
N PHE A 385 29.90 13.53 1.13
CA PHE A 385 29.37 13.97 -0.16
C PHE A 385 28.08 13.24 -0.51
N PHE A 386 27.22 13.88 -1.30
CA PHE A 386 26.04 13.25 -1.88
C PHE A 386 26.44 12.37 -3.07
N GLY A 387 26.06 11.10 -3.06
CA GLY A 387 26.54 10.09 -4.01
C GLY A 387 26.03 10.19 -5.45
N LEU A 388 25.25 11.22 -5.79
CA LEU A 388 24.75 11.47 -7.14
C LEU A 388 25.26 12.82 -7.65
N ASP A 389 25.99 12.80 -8.76
CA ASP A 389 26.42 14.00 -9.45
C ASP A 389 25.29 14.57 -10.31
N LEU A 390 24.71 15.68 -9.85
CA LEU A 390 23.61 16.38 -10.53
C LEU A 390 24.10 17.52 -11.42
N ARG A 391 25.39 17.54 -11.81
CA ARG A 391 25.95 18.60 -12.67
C ARG A 391 25.94 18.21 -14.14
N GLY A 392 25.57 19.16 -15.00
CA GLY A 392 25.72 19.06 -16.46
C GLY A 392 25.20 17.74 -17.04
N ASP A 393 26.01 17.13 -17.91
CA ASP A 393 25.64 15.88 -18.59
C ASP A 393 25.77 14.63 -17.71
N ALA A 394 26.43 14.71 -16.55
CA ALA A 394 26.56 13.58 -15.63
C ALA A 394 25.18 13.18 -15.06
N ALA A 395 24.34 14.17 -14.75
CA ALA A 395 22.97 13.94 -14.27
C ALA A 395 22.14 13.16 -15.30
N ARG A 396 22.16 13.62 -16.56
CA ARG A 396 21.45 12.97 -17.66
C ARG A 396 21.94 11.54 -17.90
N SER A 397 23.26 11.33 -17.84
CA SER A 397 23.87 10.01 -17.98
C SER A 397 23.46 9.05 -16.86
N ALA A 398 23.18 9.58 -15.67
CA ALA A 398 22.65 8.82 -14.54
C ALA A 398 21.11 8.67 -14.56
N GLY A 399 20.43 9.16 -15.61
CA GLY A 399 18.98 9.10 -15.76
C GLY A 399 18.22 10.13 -14.91
N TRP A 400 18.86 11.25 -14.55
CA TRP A 400 18.23 12.33 -13.77
C TRP A 400 18.11 13.60 -14.60
N ARG A 401 16.92 14.20 -14.55
CA ARG A 401 16.63 15.45 -15.25
C ARG A 401 16.17 16.52 -14.28
N ARG A 402 16.75 17.71 -14.44
CA ARG A 402 16.31 18.92 -13.73
C ARG A 402 14.93 19.33 -14.23
N LYS A 403 14.03 19.63 -13.30
CA LYS A 403 12.67 20.10 -13.57
C LYS A 403 12.63 21.62 -13.56
N GLU A 404 11.71 22.18 -14.32
CA GLU A 404 11.55 23.63 -14.44
C GLU A 404 10.99 24.25 -13.15
N SER A 405 11.22 25.55 -12.96
CA SER A 405 10.79 26.27 -11.74
C SER A 405 9.29 26.16 -11.48
N ASP A 406 8.45 26.12 -12.53
CA ASP A 406 7.00 25.93 -12.37
C ASP A 406 6.64 24.53 -11.87
N GLU A 407 7.38 23.50 -12.29
CA GLU A 407 7.17 22.13 -11.83
C GLU A 407 7.61 21.98 -10.37
N TRP A 408 8.75 22.59 -10.01
CA TRP A 408 9.20 22.67 -8.63
C TRP A 408 8.17 23.38 -7.74
N ARG A 409 7.65 24.55 -8.17
CA ARG A 409 6.59 25.27 -7.46
C ARG A 409 5.31 24.44 -7.36
N ALA A 410 4.87 23.79 -8.42
CA ALA A 410 3.69 22.95 -8.38
C ALA A 410 3.82 21.80 -7.38
N TRP A 411 5.01 21.18 -7.31
CA TRP A 411 5.24 20.02 -6.46
C TRP A 411 5.46 20.38 -4.98
N THR A 412 6.30 21.39 -4.71
CA THR A 412 6.61 21.88 -3.34
C THR A 412 5.52 22.79 -2.79
N GLY A 413 4.82 23.46 -3.71
CA GLY A 413 3.84 24.50 -3.47
C GLY A 413 4.43 25.83 -2.97
N GLU A 414 5.73 26.04 -3.13
CA GLU A 414 6.35 27.36 -2.96
C GLU A 414 5.84 28.33 -4.05
N THR A 415 5.85 29.63 -3.76
CA THR A 415 5.28 30.67 -4.64
C THR A 415 6.30 31.72 -5.09
N GLY A 416 7.52 31.67 -4.56
CA GLY A 416 8.59 32.63 -4.86
C GLY A 416 9.61 32.12 -5.88
N ASP A 417 10.70 32.88 -5.99
CA ASP A 417 11.88 32.48 -6.76
C ASP A 417 12.64 31.35 -6.04
N ALA A 418 13.27 30.50 -6.84
CA ALA A 418 14.09 29.41 -6.36
C ALA A 418 15.49 29.87 -5.92
N THR A 419 15.95 31.01 -6.45
CA THR A 419 17.26 31.59 -6.13
C THR A 419 17.15 32.51 -4.93
N MET A 420 18.04 32.29 -3.97
CA MET A 420 18.04 32.98 -2.69
C MET A 420 19.44 33.43 -2.35
N GLU A 421 19.54 34.54 -1.62
CA GLU A 421 20.77 34.95 -0.96
C GLU A 421 20.49 35.21 0.52
N GLU A 422 21.32 34.65 1.40
CA GLU A 422 21.26 34.87 2.84
C GLU A 422 22.69 34.94 3.41
N GLY A 423 23.01 36.04 4.10
CA GLY A 423 24.32 36.21 4.71
C GLY A 423 25.50 36.20 3.72
N GLY A 424 25.29 36.68 2.48
CA GLY A 424 26.31 36.67 1.42
C GLY A 424 26.55 35.29 0.80
N VAL A 425 25.66 34.32 1.03
CA VAL A 425 25.70 32.99 0.41
C VAL A 425 24.50 32.85 -0.51
N GLY A 426 24.77 32.78 -1.81
CA GLY A 426 23.78 32.42 -2.82
C GLY A 426 23.50 30.92 -2.81
N TYR A 427 22.23 30.55 -3.03
CA TYR A 427 21.82 29.17 -3.24
C TYR A 427 20.54 29.09 -4.07
N GLU A 428 20.32 27.95 -4.72
CA GLU A 428 19.17 27.70 -5.57
C GLU A 428 18.43 26.42 -5.14
N TRP A 429 17.11 26.49 -4.99
CA TRP A 429 16.26 25.32 -4.81
C TRP A 429 15.95 24.66 -6.16
N GLN A 430 16.34 23.40 -6.30
CA GLN A 430 16.18 22.62 -7.52
C GLN A 430 15.34 21.38 -7.25
N MET A 431 14.61 20.93 -8.27
CA MET A 431 13.97 19.62 -8.29
C MET A 431 14.52 18.80 -9.44
N TRP A 432 14.91 17.57 -9.15
CA TRP A 432 15.40 16.60 -10.10
C TRP A 432 14.53 15.35 -10.03
N GLU A 433 14.22 14.77 -11.17
CA GLU A 433 13.46 13.52 -11.24
C GLU A 433 14.20 12.49 -12.06
N ARG A 434 14.05 11.23 -11.66
CA ARG A 434 14.61 10.07 -12.36
C ARG A 434 13.69 9.70 -13.52
N GLU A 435 14.24 9.60 -14.72
CA GLU A 435 13.53 9.19 -15.95
C GLU A 435 13.24 7.70 -16.01
#